data_AF-A0AA38L5X2-F1
#
_entry.id   AF-A0AA38L5X2-F1
#
_cell.length_a   1.000
_cell.length_b   1.000
_cell.length_c   1.000
_cell.angle_alpha   90.00
_cell.angle_beta   90.00
_cell.angle_gamma   90.00
#
_symmetry.space_group_name_H-M   'P 1'
#
loop_
_entity.id
_entity.type
_entity.pdbx_description
1 polymer ?
#
loop_
_entity_poly.entity_id
_entity_poly.type
_entity_poly.pdbx_seq_one_letter_code
_entity_poly.pdbx_strand_id
1 'polypeptide(L)'
;KIVASSVTLGVRDEFVSASNIGTVDVMAIRLWFDTLIQLQNPSNVLAGIGPGIGATLFDLNTLQEEFAKDMGSVVEVDLYHANPFIPLSDNMVVEKIMRYLIECDRRFGNTQIIDRSVLRYKEAVTLFGPGSHQYMASTGTSFSNVFIAGDWLKQGPGSHGARGLSQEKAYVSGLIAANAAARSLGIDFHADIINVEEDEPHVAATKSIVREMRKTAQNLGIDFSFL
;
A
#
# COMPACT_ATOMS: atom_id res chain seq x y z
N LYS A 1 -18.14 9.16 -1.46
CA LYS A 1 -19.12 9.89 -2.31
C LYS A 1 -20.35 9.04 -2.66
N ILE A 2 -20.20 7.83 -3.19
CA ILE A 2 -21.33 6.97 -3.63
C ILE A 2 -22.28 6.57 -2.48
N VAL A 3 -21.75 6.07 -1.35
CA VAL A 3 -22.57 5.67 -0.19
C VAL A 3 -23.36 6.86 0.37
N ALA A 4 -22.70 7.99 0.57
CA ALA A 4 -23.32 9.22 1.07
C ALA A 4 -24.43 9.77 0.15
N SER A 5 -24.36 9.51 -1.16
CA SER A 5 -25.39 9.92 -2.12
C SER A 5 -26.51 8.89 -2.34
N SER A 6 -26.45 7.72 -1.70
CA SER A 6 -27.38 6.60 -1.93
C SER A 6 -28.07 6.19 -0.65
N VAL A 7 -29.38 6.43 -0.56
CA VAL A 7 -30.21 5.97 0.57
C VAL A 7 -30.14 4.45 0.71
N THR A 8 -30.13 3.72 -0.40
CA THR A 8 -30.09 2.26 -0.41
C THR A 8 -28.79 1.69 0.16
N LEU A 9 -27.65 2.33 -0.13
CA LEU A 9 -26.35 1.92 0.42
C LEU A 9 -26.14 2.47 1.84
N GLY A 10 -26.67 3.66 2.14
CA GLY A 10 -26.49 4.35 3.42
C GLY A 10 -27.19 3.70 4.63
N VAL A 11 -28.05 2.71 4.41
CA VAL A 11 -28.73 1.94 5.48
C VAL A 11 -28.09 0.57 5.72
N ARG A 12 -26.94 0.28 5.10
CA ARG A 12 -26.28 -1.03 5.12
C ARG A 12 -24.90 -0.90 5.74
N ASP A 13 -24.70 -1.60 6.86
CA ASP A 13 -23.50 -1.50 7.67
C ASP A 13 -22.22 -1.81 6.87
N GLU A 14 -22.27 -2.76 5.94
CA GLU A 14 -21.10 -3.13 5.14
C GLU A 14 -20.59 -2.01 4.21
N PHE A 15 -21.44 -1.05 3.84
CA PHE A 15 -21.06 0.08 3.00
C PHE A 15 -20.75 1.33 3.83
N VAL A 16 -21.51 1.57 4.89
CA VAL A 16 -21.28 2.73 5.78
C VAL A 16 -20.01 2.54 6.59
N SER A 17 -19.70 1.31 7.02
CA SER A 17 -18.49 1.03 7.82
C SER A 17 -17.20 1.49 7.13
N ALA A 18 -17.15 1.43 5.80
CA ALA A 18 -15.99 1.87 5.02
C ALA A 18 -15.65 3.35 5.22
N SER A 19 -16.59 4.20 5.68
CA SER A 19 -16.29 5.60 6.01
C SER A 19 -15.39 5.76 7.25
N ASN A 20 -15.20 4.69 8.03
CA ASN A 20 -14.28 4.67 9.17
C ASN A 20 -12.86 4.22 8.76
N ILE A 21 -12.64 3.87 7.49
CA ILE A 21 -11.31 3.55 6.97
C ILE A 21 -10.62 4.88 6.65
N GLY A 22 -9.55 5.18 7.38
CA GLY A 22 -8.74 6.36 7.11
C GLY A 22 -7.96 6.23 5.82
N THR A 23 -7.55 7.37 5.27
CA THR A 23 -6.63 7.46 4.13
C THR A 23 -5.51 8.42 4.46
N VAL A 24 -4.40 8.32 3.74
CA VAL A 24 -3.31 9.29 3.80
C VAL A 24 -3.00 9.86 2.43
N ASP A 25 -2.45 11.07 2.44
CA ASP A 25 -1.94 11.71 1.25
C ASP A 25 -0.59 11.09 0.88
N VAL A 26 -0.34 10.94 -0.42
CA VAL A 26 0.96 10.54 -0.96
C VAL A 26 1.43 11.50 -2.04
N MET A 27 2.73 11.56 -2.22
CA MET A 27 3.36 12.42 -3.23
C MET A 27 4.50 11.64 -3.89
N ALA A 28 4.55 11.66 -5.21
CA ALA A 28 5.66 11.11 -5.98
C ALA A 28 6.49 12.26 -6.55
N ILE A 29 7.77 12.30 -6.22
CA ILE A 29 8.71 13.33 -6.66
C ILE A 29 9.79 12.66 -7.51
N ARG A 30 9.72 12.83 -8.83
CA ARG A 30 10.75 12.36 -9.74
C ARG A 30 11.74 13.48 -10.04
N LEU A 31 13.03 13.19 -9.95
CA LEU A 31 14.11 14.12 -10.18
C LEU A 31 15.09 13.52 -11.20
N TRP A 32 15.44 14.33 -12.20
CA TRP A 32 16.51 14.03 -13.15
C TRP A 32 17.72 14.85 -12.79
N PHE A 33 18.87 14.20 -12.68
CA PHE A 33 20.16 14.81 -12.39
C PHE A 33 21.03 14.84 -13.63
N ASP A 34 21.94 15.81 -13.70
CA ASP A 34 22.95 15.91 -14.75
C ASP A 34 24.03 14.83 -14.68
N THR A 35 24.17 14.19 -13.52
CA THR A 35 25.23 13.24 -13.20
C THR A 35 24.63 11.94 -12.69
N LEU A 36 25.24 10.82 -13.04
CA LEU A 36 24.87 9.51 -12.51
C LEU A 36 25.33 9.36 -11.05
N ILE A 37 24.39 9.03 -10.18
CA ILE A 37 24.56 8.79 -8.74
C ILE A 37 24.30 7.31 -8.47
N GLN A 38 25.32 6.57 -8.07
CA GLN A 38 25.19 5.13 -7.78
C GLN A 38 24.60 4.89 -6.39
N LEU A 39 23.30 4.61 -6.31
CA LEU A 39 22.64 4.25 -5.06
C LEU A 39 23.04 2.83 -4.61
N GLN A 40 23.02 2.59 -3.29
CA GLN A 40 23.40 1.29 -2.73
C GLN A 40 22.40 0.20 -3.13
N ASN A 41 21.11 0.52 -3.06
CA ASN A 41 20.03 -0.39 -3.47
C ASN A 41 19.14 0.31 -4.50
N PRO A 42 18.46 -0.46 -5.36
CA PRO A 42 17.48 0.10 -6.29
C PRO A 42 16.26 0.72 -5.59
N SER A 43 15.94 0.26 -4.38
CA SER A 43 14.87 0.78 -3.52
C SER A 43 15.39 0.96 -2.10
N ASN A 44 15.19 2.15 -1.55
CA ASN A 44 15.73 2.53 -0.24
C ASN A 44 14.61 3.14 0.61
N VAL A 45 14.34 2.55 1.76
CA VAL A 45 13.40 3.13 2.73
C VAL A 45 14.09 4.30 3.43
N LEU A 46 13.40 5.44 3.46
CA LEU A 46 13.88 6.67 4.06
C LEU A 46 12.97 7.05 5.24
N ALA A 47 13.60 7.51 6.34
CA ALA A 47 12.91 8.00 7.53
C ALA A 47 13.62 9.23 8.10
N GLY A 48 12.85 10.19 8.59
CA GLY A 48 13.40 11.43 9.20
C GLY A 48 13.12 12.72 8.41
N ILE A 49 12.39 12.65 7.29
CA ILE A 49 11.94 13.84 6.53
C ILE A 49 11.06 14.75 7.40
N GLY A 50 10.28 14.14 8.29
CA GLY A 50 9.43 14.83 9.25
C GLY A 50 8.69 13.84 10.15
N PRO A 51 8.05 14.33 11.23
CA PRO A 51 7.31 13.48 12.14
C PRO A 51 6.20 12.71 11.42
N GLY A 52 6.24 11.38 11.49
CA GLY A 52 5.22 10.51 10.91
C GLY A 52 5.23 10.39 9.39
N ILE A 53 6.23 10.93 8.70
CA ILE A 53 6.38 10.84 7.24
C ILE A 53 7.33 9.67 6.94
N GLY A 54 6.85 8.73 6.14
CA GLY A 54 7.67 7.69 5.54
C GLY A 54 8.04 8.06 4.12
N ALA A 55 9.17 7.57 3.62
CA ALA A 55 9.49 7.72 2.21
C ALA A 55 10.22 6.51 1.63
N THR A 56 10.18 6.39 0.31
CA THR A 56 11.02 5.44 -0.45
C THR A 56 11.72 6.20 -1.57
N LEU A 57 13.02 5.97 -1.71
CA LEU A 57 13.82 6.46 -2.82
C LEU A 57 14.13 5.30 -3.76
N PHE A 58 13.70 5.47 -5.00
CA PHE A 58 13.89 4.52 -6.09
C PHE A 58 14.96 5.02 -7.06
N ASP A 59 15.89 4.14 -7.40
CA ASP A 59 16.80 4.29 -8.52
C ASP A 59 16.08 3.83 -9.80
N LEU A 60 15.53 4.76 -10.56
CA LEU A 60 14.79 4.40 -11.76
C LEU A 60 15.69 3.96 -12.90
N ASN A 61 16.97 4.35 -12.92
CA ASN A 61 17.92 3.82 -13.91
C ASN A 61 18.10 2.31 -13.77
N THR A 62 18.05 1.79 -12.53
CA THR A 62 18.13 0.35 -12.27
C THR A 62 16.78 -0.35 -12.41
N LEU A 63 15.68 0.30 -12.00
CA LEU A 63 14.36 -0.34 -11.93
C LEU A 63 13.55 -0.29 -13.23
N GLN A 64 13.84 0.64 -14.14
CA GLN A 64 13.02 0.88 -15.32
C GLN A 64 13.89 0.99 -16.58
N GLU A 65 13.62 0.12 -17.56
CA GLU A 65 14.40 0.01 -18.80
C GLU A 65 14.46 1.34 -19.58
N GLU A 66 13.41 2.16 -19.48
CA GLU A 66 13.34 3.45 -20.16
C GLU A 66 14.42 4.44 -19.72
N PHE A 67 14.92 4.34 -18.48
CA PHE A 67 15.96 5.23 -17.93
C PHE A 67 17.33 4.57 -17.83
N ALA A 68 17.46 3.28 -18.19
CA ALA A 68 18.68 2.51 -17.99
C ALA A 68 19.91 3.05 -18.76
N LYS A 69 19.69 3.86 -19.80
CA LYS A 69 20.75 4.44 -20.65
C LYS A 69 20.91 5.94 -20.46
N ASP A 70 20.22 6.54 -19.50
CA ASP A 70 20.37 7.97 -19.23
C ASP A 70 21.76 8.27 -18.67
N MET A 71 22.35 9.36 -19.15
CA MET A 71 23.70 9.79 -18.75
C MET A 71 23.74 10.30 -17.31
N GLY A 72 22.58 10.72 -16.79
CA GLY A 72 22.40 11.20 -15.43
C GLY A 72 21.38 10.35 -14.67
N SER A 73 21.32 10.56 -13.35
CA SER A 73 20.41 9.78 -12.52
C SER A 73 18.96 10.21 -12.64
N VAL A 74 18.06 9.23 -12.74
CA VAL A 74 16.62 9.42 -12.59
C VAL A 74 16.21 8.72 -11.31
N VAL A 75 15.71 9.49 -10.35
CA VAL A 75 15.26 8.95 -9.07
C VAL A 75 13.84 9.37 -8.78
N GLU A 76 13.11 8.56 -8.03
CA GLU A 76 11.77 8.88 -7.53
C GLU A 76 11.72 8.77 -6.02
N VAL A 77 11.22 9.81 -5.37
CA VAL A 77 10.97 9.86 -3.94
C VAL A 77 9.46 9.82 -3.72
N ASP A 78 8.99 8.70 -3.20
CA ASP A 78 7.60 8.54 -2.81
C ASP A 78 7.44 8.85 -1.33
N LEU A 79 6.59 9.81 -1.01
CA LEU A 79 6.24 10.20 0.36
C LEU A 79 4.92 9.54 0.76
N TYR A 80 4.94 8.86 1.90
CA TYR A 80 3.75 8.38 2.61
C TYR A 80 3.41 9.34 3.74
N HIS A 81 2.12 9.62 3.93
CA HIS A 81 1.65 10.63 4.87
C HIS A 81 2.19 12.03 4.52
N ALA A 82 2.07 12.37 3.24
CA ALA A 82 2.60 13.59 2.61
C ALA A 82 1.80 14.87 2.95
N ASN A 83 0.86 14.81 3.90
CA ASN A 83 -0.06 15.92 4.24
C ASN A 83 0.65 17.28 4.41
N PRO A 84 1.83 17.38 5.08
CA PRO A 84 2.54 18.65 5.23
C PRO A 84 3.16 19.19 3.93
N PHE A 85 3.36 18.33 2.92
CA PHE A 85 3.95 18.67 1.62
C PHE A 85 2.90 19.06 0.58
N ILE A 86 1.67 18.56 0.72
CA ILE A 86 0.56 18.83 -0.21
C ILE A 86 0.35 20.33 -0.55
N PRO A 87 0.33 21.27 0.43
CA PRO A 87 0.10 22.69 0.14
C PRO A 87 1.34 23.42 -0.41
N LEU A 88 2.51 22.78 -0.43
CA LEU A 88 3.75 23.41 -0.86
C LEU A 88 3.83 23.50 -2.39
N SER A 89 4.50 24.54 -2.89
CA SER A 89 4.85 24.64 -4.31
C SER A 89 5.90 23.58 -4.70
N ASP A 90 5.97 23.23 -5.98
CA ASP A 90 6.95 22.25 -6.47
C ASP A 90 8.40 22.65 -6.12
N ASN A 91 8.72 23.94 -6.15
CA ASN A 91 10.03 24.45 -5.72
C ASN A 91 10.31 24.14 -4.26
N MET A 92 9.37 24.45 -3.37
CA MET A 92 9.54 24.22 -1.94
C MET A 92 9.60 22.73 -1.59
N VAL A 93 8.85 21.89 -2.31
CA VAL A 93 8.92 20.43 -2.20
C VAL A 93 10.32 19.96 -2.58
N VAL A 94 10.79 20.31 -3.78
CA VAL A 94 12.09 19.87 -4.28
C VAL A 94 13.24 20.37 -3.41
N GLU A 95 13.21 21.61 -2.93
CA GLU A 95 14.22 22.13 -1.99
C GLU A 95 14.25 21.36 -0.66
N LYS A 96 13.10 20.92 -0.15
CA LYS A 96 13.03 20.10 1.07
C LYS A 96 13.56 18.69 0.82
N ILE A 97 13.13 18.07 -0.27
CA ILE A 97 13.59 16.73 -0.66
C ILE A 97 15.08 16.72 -0.92
N MET A 98 15.62 17.71 -1.63
CA MET A 98 17.06 17.79 -1.91
C MET A 98 17.89 17.91 -0.64
N ARG A 99 17.50 18.76 0.31
CA ARG A 99 18.20 18.84 1.61
C ARG A 99 18.26 17.47 2.29
N TYR A 100 17.14 16.77 2.29
CA TYR A 100 17.06 15.46 2.91
C TYR A 100 17.87 14.39 2.15
N LEU A 101 17.81 14.38 0.81
CA LEU A 101 18.63 13.48 -0.01
C LEU A 101 20.14 13.72 0.22
N ILE A 102 20.58 14.97 0.36
CA ILE A 102 21.97 15.32 0.68
C ILE A 102 22.38 14.81 2.06
N GLU A 103 21.47 14.85 3.04
CA GLU A 103 21.69 14.30 4.38
C GLU A 103 21.84 12.77 4.35
N CYS A 104 21.01 12.08 3.55
CA CYS A 104 21.11 10.62 3.36
C CYS A 104 22.36 10.23 2.56
N ASP A 105 22.69 10.98 1.51
CA ASP A 105 23.81 10.74 0.61
C ASP A 105 24.36 12.05 0.05
N ARG A 106 25.55 12.42 0.50
CA ARG A 106 26.21 13.68 0.13
C ARG A 106 26.46 13.83 -1.37
N ARG A 107 26.44 12.75 -2.15
CA ARG A 107 26.65 12.79 -3.60
C ARG A 107 25.60 13.62 -4.31
N PHE A 108 24.36 13.64 -3.83
CA PHE A 108 23.30 14.53 -4.35
C PHE A 108 23.70 16.01 -4.29
N GLY A 109 24.55 16.40 -3.33
CA GLY A 109 24.99 17.80 -3.16
C GLY A 109 25.97 18.29 -4.22
N ASN A 110 26.51 17.37 -5.03
CA ASN A 110 27.47 17.69 -6.10
C ASN A 110 26.84 17.61 -7.51
N THR A 111 25.51 17.58 -7.59
CA THR A 111 24.77 17.38 -8.85
C THR A 111 23.72 18.46 -9.06
N GLN A 112 23.31 18.67 -10.30
CA GLN A 112 22.24 19.62 -10.64
C GLN A 112 20.98 18.87 -11.05
N ILE A 113 19.82 19.37 -10.62
CA ILE A 113 18.53 18.91 -11.14
C ILE A 113 18.32 19.55 -12.50
N ILE A 114 18.14 18.71 -13.53
CA ILE A 114 17.87 19.15 -14.91
C ILE A 114 16.39 19.11 -15.25
N ASP A 115 15.62 18.24 -14.60
CA ASP A 115 14.16 18.15 -14.73
C ASP A 115 13.52 17.55 -13.48
N ARG A 116 12.21 17.73 -13.33
CA ARG A 116 11.43 17.23 -12.20
C ARG A 116 9.95 17.05 -12.53
N SER A 117 9.34 16.09 -11.84
CA SER A 117 7.89 15.88 -11.81
C SER A 117 7.43 15.74 -10.36
N VAL A 118 6.38 16.46 -9.99
CA VAL A 118 5.78 16.41 -8.64
C VAL A 118 4.31 16.07 -8.75
N LEU A 119 3.96 14.84 -8.42
CA LEU A 119 2.59 14.34 -8.46
C LEU A 119 2.01 14.26 -7.04
N ARG A 120 0.78 14.73 -6.87
CA ARG A 120 0.11 14.85 -5.57
C ARG A 120 -1.16 14.04 -5.57
N TYR A 121 -1.30 13.15 -4.60
CA TYR A 121 -2.45 12.28 -4.48
C TYR A 121 -3.04 12.40 -3.07
N LYS A 122 -4.15 13.12 -2.98
CA LYS A 122 -4.88 13.28 -1.71
C LYS A 122 -5.68 12.03 -1.41
N GLU A 123 -5.70 11.62 -0.15
CA GLU A 123 -6.51 10.50 0.36
C GLU A 123 -6.36 9.21 -0.47
N ALA A 124 -5.18 8.98 -1.04
CA ALA A 124 -5.01 8.04 -2.15
C ALA A 124 -4.64 6.63 -1.71
N VAL A 125 -4.08 6.47 -0.51
CA VAL A 125 -3.76 5.17 0.04
C VAL A 125 -4.40 4.98 1.39
N THR A 126 -4.74 3.73 1.69
CA THR A 126 -5.37 3.31 2.93
C THR A 126 -4.48 3.56 4.14
N LEU A 127 -5.02 4.19 5.17
CA LEU A 127 -4.40 4.25 6.49
C LEU A 127 -4.76 2.97 7.26
N PHE A 128 -3.87 1.98 7.22
CA PHE A 128 -4.01 0.73 7.98
C PHE A 128 -3.68 0.94 9.47
N GLY A 129 -4.55 1.67 10.17
CA GLY A 129 -4.45 1.88 11.62
C GLY A 129 -4.97 0.68 12.44
N PRO A 130 -4.58 0.56 13.73
CA PRO A 130 -5.18 -0.40 14.65
C PRO A 130 -6.71 -0.32 14.64
N GLY A 131 -7.36 -1.48 14.58
CA GLY A 131 -8.83 -1.58 14.54
C GLY A 131 -9.47 -1.33 13.17
N SER A 132 -8.73 -0.91 12.13
CA SER A 132 -9.29 -0.67 10.79
C SER A 132 -9.92 -1.92 10.15
N HIS A 133 -9.42 -3.11 10.48
CA HIS A 133 -9.88 -4.38 9.92
C HIS A 133 -11.39 -4.61 10.09
N GLN A 134 -11.97 -4.18 11.21
CA GLN A 134 -13.41 -4.40 11.47
C GLN A 134 -14.30 -3.67 10.46
N TYR A 135 -13.81 -2.54 9.91
CA TYR A 135 -14.52 -1.67 8.98
C TYR A 135 -14.33 -2.04 7.51
N MET A 136 -13.39 -2.94 7.20
CA MET A 136 -13.18 -3.41 5.83
C MET A 136 -14.35 -4.29 5.35
N ALA A 137 -14.65 -4.23 4.06
CA ALA A 137 -15.74 -4.99 3.47
C ALA A 137 -15.34 -6.44 3.15
N SER A 138 -16.32 -7.31 2.95
CA SER A 138 -16.14 -8.60 2.27
C SER A 138 -16.47 -8.49 0.78
N THR A 139 -16.00 -9.43 -0.03
CA THR A 139 -16.37 -9.46 -1.46
C THR A 139 -17.86 -9.60 -1.69
N GLY A 140 -18.53 -10.47 -0.92
CA GLY A 140 -19.98 -10.58 -0.93
C GLY A 140 -20.63 -9.43 -0.17
N THR A 141 -21.79 -8.98 -0.65
CA THR A 141 -22.63 -7.95 0.00
C THR A 141 -24.01 -8.51 0.31
N SER A 142 -24.84 -7.73 0.99
CA SER A 142 -26.24 -8.11 1.21
C SER A 142 -27.12 -8.04 -0.05
N PHE A 143 -26.59 -7.58 -1.20
CA PHE A 143 -27.23 -7.67 -2.51
C PHE A 143 -26.71 -8.89 -3.27
N SER A 144 -27.60 -9.66 -3.89
CA SER A 144 -27.25 -10.89 -4.62
C SER A 144 -26.41 -10.67 -5.88
N ASN A 145 -26.38 -9.44 -6.38
CA ASN A 145 -25.72 -9.04 -7.62
C ASN A 145 -24.73 -7.88 -7.46
N VAL A 146 -24.32 -7.56 -6.24
CA VAL A 146 -23.28 -6.54 -5.98
C VAL A 146 -22.12 -7.20 -5.23
N PHE A 147 -20.93 -7.06 -5.80
CA PHE A 147 -19.68 -7.61 -5.26
C PHE A 147 -18.66 -6.49 -5.10
N ILE A 148 -17.84 -6.56 -4.05
CA ILE A 148 -16.80 -5.57 -3.75
C ILE A 148 -15.42 -6.17 -4.06
N ALA A 149 -14.59 -5.39 -4.73
CA ALA A 149 -13.18 -5.68 -5.03
C ALA A 149 -12.31 -4.50 -4.61
N GLY A 150 -10.99 -4.70 -4.58
CA GLY A 150 -10.00 -3.67 -4.23
C GLY A 150 -9.21 -3.99 -2.96
N ASP A 151 -8.46 -3.00 -2.49
CA ASP A 151 -7.55 -3.13 -1.36
C ASP A 151 -8.23 -2.93 0.01
N TRP A 152 -9.45 -2.37 0.05
CA TRP A 152 -10.27 -2.18 1.27
C TRP A 152 -11.11 -3.40 1.67
N LEU A 153 -10.65 -4.59 1.29
CA LEU A 153 -11.29 -5.84 1.67
C LEU A 153 -10.66 -6.48 2.89
N LYS A 154 -11.49 -7.14 3.70
CA LYS A 154 -11.06 -7.99 4.80
C LYS A 154 -10.17 -9.11 4.27
N GLN A 155 -9.01 -9.25 4.89
CA GLN A 155 -8.09 -10.36 4.70
C GLN A 155 -7.73 -10.94 6.07
N GLY A 156 -7.56 -12.25 6.14
CA GLY A 156 -7.33 -12.95 7.40
C GLY A 156 -7.19 -14.45 7.20
N PRO A 157 -7.21 -15.25 8.28
CA PRO A 157 -7.26 -16.70 8.17
C PRO A 157 -8.43 -17.14 7.27
N GLY A 158 -8.15 -17.96 6.25
CA GLY A 158 -9.15 -18.44 5.29
C GLY A 158 -9.43 -17.51 4.10
N SER A 159 -8.85 -16.30 4.03
CA SER A 159 -8.83 -15.51 2.79
C SER A 159 -7.66 -15.90 1.89
N HIS A 160 -7.67 -15.42 0.64
CA HIS A 160 -6.49 -15.50 -0.22
C HIS A 160 -5.26 -14.89 0.49
N GLY A 161 -4.10 -15.49 0.27
CA GLY A 161 -2.86 -15.14 0.97
C GLY A 161 -2.13 -13.92 0.40
N ALA A 162 -2.67 -13.27 -0.63
CA ALA A 162 -2.20 -11.98 -1.19
C ALA A 162 -2.37 -10.83 -0.18
N ARG A 163 -1.64 -10.90 0.92
CA ARG A 163 -1.70 -9.99 2.08
C ARG A 163 -0.87 -8.73 1.87
N GLY A 164 -0.26 -8.58 0.70
CA GLY A 164 0.47 -7.39 0.28
C GLY A 164 -0.43 -6.16 0.20
N LEU A 165 0.18 -4.99 0.40
CA LEU A 165 -0.53 -3.73 0.27
C LEU A 165 -0.80 -3.43 -1.21
N SER A 166 -2.02 -2.96 -1.48
CA SER A 166 -2.43 -2.32 -2.73
C SER A 166 -2.61 -3.25 -3.94
N GLN A 167 -1.65 -3.35 -4.85
CA GLN A 167 -1.91 -3.79 -6.23
C GLN A 167 -2.28 -5.28 -6.36
N GLU A 168 -1.48 -6.17 -5.77
CA GLU A 168 -1.73 -7.62 -5.83
C GLU A 168 -3.09 -7.96 -5.19
N LYS A 169 -3.38 -7.35 -4.04
CA LYS A 169 -4.65 -7.51 -3.35
C LYS A 169 -5.82 -7.01 -4.20
N ALA A 170 -5.70 -5.84 -4.80
CA ALA A 170 -6.73 -5.29 -5.68
C ALA A 170 -6.96 -6.18 -6.91
N TYR A 171 -5.89 -6.70 -7.50
CA TYR A 171 -5.95 -7.64 -8.62
C TYR A 171 -6.68 -8.93 -8.24
N VAL A 172 -6.21 -9.62 -7.20
CA VAL A 172 -6.79 -10.89 -6.76
C VAL A 172 -8.24 -10.74 -6.34
N SER A 173 -8.55 -9.71 -5.55
CA SER A 173 -9.94 -9.48 -5.16
C SER A 173 -10.86 -9.15 -6.33
N GLY A 174 -10.34 -8.49 -7.37
CA GLY A 174 -11.04 -8.32 -8.65
C GLY A 174 -11.41 -9.65 -9.29
N LEU A 175 -10.46 -10.60 -9.35
CA LEU A 175 -10.73 -11.95 -9.86
C LEU A 175 -11.75 -12.71 -9.01
N ILE A 176 -11.66 -12.61 -7.67
CA ILE A 176 -12.63 -13.23 -6.76
C ILE A 176 -14.04 -12.67 -7.00
N ALA A 177 -14.17 -11.35 -7.11
CA ALA A 177 -15.43 -10.68 -7.38
C ALA A 177 -15.99 -11.05 -8.76
N ALA A 178 -15.14 -11.13 -9.79
CA ALA A 178 -15.53 -11.56 -11.13
C ALA A 178 -16.07 -13.00 -11.12
N ASN A 179 -15.40 -13.92 -10.44
CA ASN A 179 -15.87 -15.29 -10.25
C ASN A 179 -17.21 -15.35 -9.51
N ALA A 180 -17.41 -14.50 -8.51
CA ALA A 180 -18.69 -14.42 -7.80
C ALA A 180 -19.82 -13.88 -8.69
N ALA A 181 -19.54 -12.89 -9.52
CA ALA A 181 -20.49 -12.34 -10.49
C ALA A 181 -20.84 -13.34 -11.61
N ALA A 182 -19.86 -14.05 -12.16
CA ALA A 182 -20.13 -15.08 -13.16
C ALA A 182 -21.05 -16.19 -12.60
N ARG A 183 -20.77 -16.65 -11.38
CA ARG A 183 -21.63 -17.64 -10.69
C ARG A 183 -23.05 -17.13 -10.46
N SER A 184 -23.24 -15.88 -10.05
CA SER A 184 -24.59 -15.33 -9.82
C SER A 184 -25.40 -15.19 -11.10
N LEU A 185 -24.73 -15.07 -12.24
CA LEU A 185 -25.34 -15.00 -13.56
C LEU A 185 -25.47 -16.37 -14.25
N GLY A 186 -24.96 -17.45 -13.65
CA GLY A 186 -24.92 -18.78 -14.27
C GLY A 186 -24.01 -18.84 -15.51
N ILE A 187 -23.02 -17.95 -15.61
CA ILE A 187 -22.06 -17.92 -16.70
C ILE A 187 -20.95 -18.94 -16.39
N ASP A 188 -20.64 -19.77 -17.39
CA ASP A 188 -19.50 -20.69 -17.34
C ASP A 188 -18.18 -19.92 -17.53
N PHE A 189 -17.76 -19.24 -16.47
CA PHE A 189 -16.52 -18.48 -16.40
C PHE A 189 -15.86 -18.70 -15.03
N HIS A 190 -14.56 -18.95 -15.05
CA HIS A 190 -13.72 -19.00 -13.88
C HIS A 190 -12.35 -18.43 -14.19
N ALA A 191 -12.00 -17.31 -13.56
CA ALA A 191 -10.63 -16.82 -13.53
C ALA A 191 -9.82 -17.65 -12.53
N ASP A 192 -8.72 -18.22 -13.00
CA ASP A 192 -7.77 -18.93 -12.14
C ASP A 192 -7.04 -17.94 -11.23
N ILE A 193 -7.00 -18.25 -9.94
CA ILE A 193 -6.32 -17.45 -8.93
C ILE A 193 -5.19 -18.31 -8.36
N ILE A 194 -3.97 -17.91 -8.66
CA ILE A 194 -2.76 -18.61 -8.18
C ILE A 194 -2.63 -18.36 -6.68
N ASN A 195 -2.55 -19.45 -5.91
CA ASN A 195 -2.32 -19.36 -4.47
C ASN A 195 -0.93 -18.80 -4.19
N VAL A 196 -0.81 -18.11 -3.05
CA VAL A 196 0.50 -17.73 -2.54
C VAL A 196 1.28 -18.96 -2.09
N GLU A 197 2.60 -18.86 -2.15
CA GLU A 197 3.49 -19.88 -1.61
C GLU A 197 3.23 -20.09 -0.11
N GLU A 198 3.35 -21.33 0.32
CA GLU A 198 3.25 -21.66 1.74
C GLU A 198 4.44 -21.09 2.51
N ASP A 199 4.23 -20.82 3.80
CA ASP A 199 5.32 -20.47 4.70
C ASP A 199 6.40 -21.57 4.66
N GLU A 200 7.68 -21.17 4.68
CA GLU A 200 8.77 -22.13 4.79
C GLU A 200 8.56 -23.07 6.01
N PRO A 201 8.94 -24.36 5.95
CA PRO A 201 8.55 -25.34 6.96
C PRO A 201 8.86 -24.94 8.41
N HIS A 202 9.98 -24.26 8.63
CA HIS A 202 10.38 -23.78 9.95
C HIS A 202 9.54 -22.58 10.43
N VAL A 203 9.12 -21.70 9.52
CA VAL A 203 8.17 -20.60 9.80
C VAL A 203 6.80 -21.18 10.15
N ALA A 204 6.30 -22.14 9.36
CA ALA A 204 5.01 -22.79 9.59
C ALA A 204 4.97 -23.54 10.94
N ALA A 205 6.02 -24.28 11.27
CA ALA A 205 6.15 -24.99 12.53
C ALA A 205 6.15 -24.01 13.72
N THR A 206 6.94 -22.94 13.64
CA THR A 206 7.03 -21.93 14.71
C THR A 206 5.70 -21.21 14.91
N LYS A 207 5.01 -20.81 13.83
CA LYS A 207 3.66 -20.22 13.89
C LYS A 207 2.65 -21.15 14.56
N SER A 208 2.74 -22.45 14.31
CA SER A 208 1.84 -23.46 14.90
C SER A 208 2.06 -23.59 16.41
N ILE A 209 3.33 -23.64 16.84
CA ILE A 209 3.69 -23.67 18.27
C ILE A 209 3.19 -22.41 18.98
N VAL A 210 3.49 -21.21 18.43
CA VAL A 210 3.05 -19.94 19.02
C VAL A 210 1.53 -19.86 19.12
N ARG A 211 0.80 -20.34 18.10
CA ARG A 211 -0.66 -20.36 18.10
C ARG A 211 -1.21 -21.26 19.22
N GLU A 212 -0.61 -22.43 19.42
CA GLU A 212 -1.04 -23.35 20.47
C GLU A 212 -0.73 -22.79 21.86
N MET A 213 0.47 -22.23 22.07
CA MET A 213 0.83 -21.55 23.31
C MET A 213 -0.14 -20.41 23.64
N ARG A 214 -0.48 -19.56 22.67
CA ARG A 214 -1.46 -18.46 22.85
C ARG A 214 -2.83 -19.00 23.25
N LYS A 215 -3.32 -20.07 22.61
CA LYS A 215 -4.60 -20.70 22.97
C LYS A 215 -4.58 -21.27 24.39
N THR A 216 -3.53 -22.00 24.76
CA THR A 216 -3.39 -22.55 26.12
C THR A 216 -3.38 -21.43 27.16
N ALA A 217 -2.64 -20.35 26.90
CA ALA A 217 -2.58 -19.21 27.80
C ALA A 217 -3.93 -18.49 27.96
N GLN A 218 -4.64 -18.25 26.85
CA GLN A 218 -6.00 -17.69 26.89
C GLN A 218 -6.95 -18.57 27.69
N ASN A 219 -6.89 -19.89 27.53
CA ASN A 219 -7.69 -20.83 28.32
C ASN A 219 -7.34 -20.83 29.82
N LEU A 220 -6.11 -20.44 30.16
CA LEU A 220 -5.64 -20.26 31.55
C LEU A 220 -5.89 -18.84 32.09
N GLY A 221 -6.58 -17.97 31.33
CA GLY A 221 -6.88 -16.60 31.73
C GLY A 221 -5.67 -15.65 31.67
N ILE A 222 -4.59 -16.05 30.99
CA ILE A 222 -3.41 -15.22 30.76
C ILE A 222 -3.62 -14.46 29.44
N ASP A 223 -3.78 -13.14 29.51
CA ASP A 223 -3.88 -12.28 28.34
C ASP A 223 -2.49 -11.78 27.91
N PHE A 224 -2.12 -12.10 26.66
CA PHE A 224 -0.88 -11.69 26.02
C PHE A 224 -1.08 -10.49 25.10
N SER A 225 -2.08 -9.65 25.32
CA SER A 225 -2.45 -8.50 24.47
C SER A 225 -1.35 -7.45 24.22
N PHE A 226 -0.13 -7.65 24.72
CA PHE A 226 1.06 -6.81 24.49
C PHE A 226 2.29 -7.57 23.92
N LEU A 227 2.15 -8.83 23.46
CA LEU A 227 3.18 -9.61 22.74
C LEU A 227 2.69 -10.13 21.38
#